data_AF-A0AAJ1HD55-F1
#
_entry.id   AF-A0AAJ1HD55-F1
#
_cell.length_a   1.000
_cell.length_b   1.000
_cell.length_c   1.000
_cell.angle_alpha   90.00
_cell.angle_beta   90.00
_cell.angle_gamma   90.00
#
_symmetry.space_group_name_H-M   'P 1'
#
loop_
_entity.id
_entity.type
_entity.pdbx_description
1 polymer ?
#
loop_
_entity_poly.entity_id
_entity_poly.type
_entity_poly.pdbx_seq_one_letter_code
_entity_poly.pdbx_strand_id
1 'polypeptide(L)'
;MEFRLPPLCLALFLLPVYLFPAGILIALVYLGMCYQLWYIPAFLLGLFLVNQLVKRLGMVWTGVITFLLYCWGLIETYSAYLDTTSLLKGYQLYSNLFFTARNGLFYTPIFIYMGYYLYDQFHAQTFKVHCWQKLSLAFGLFCIEGTIIFQHEGIDKNFFLLLPIVTVYFVNACLRSSFLKSYDLQYLKQMSTALYFSHPIFIELARYGFRTLPLSYPDKGKLIFVTALFGSHLFGMGMLWVRDRRKNKRFLQMVRS
;
A
#
# COMPACT_ATOMS: atom_id res chain seq x y z
N MET A 1 -1.36 3.55 20.73
CA MET A 1 -2.02 4.43 19.74
C MET A 1 -3.50 4.10 19.67
N GLU A 2 -4.34 4.89 20.32
CA GLU A 2 -5.76 4.94 19.98
C GLU A 2 -5.88 5.61 18.60
N PHE A 3 -5.93 4.82 17.53
CA PHE A 3 -6.35 5.34 16.23
C PHE A 3 -7.85 5.64 16.32
N ARG A 4 -8.20 6.81 16.84
CA ARG A 4 -9.50 7.42 16.57
C ARG A 4 -9.57 7.57 15.06
N LEU A 5 -10.63 7.04 14.43
CA LEU A 5 -11.05 7.53 13.11
C LEU A 5 -10.92 9.06 13.15
N PRO A 6 -10.17 9.69 12.23
CA PRO A 6 -10.06 11.14 12.25
C PRO A 6 -11.49 11.69 12.29
N PRO A 7 -11.81 12.66 13.17
CA PRO A 7 -13.17 13.14 13.37
C PRO A 7 -13.87 13.53 12.06
N LEU A 8 -13.09 13.84 11.04
CA LEU A 8 -13.50 14.03 9.65
C LEU A 8 -14.02 12.78 8.90
N CYS A 9 -13.46 11.56 9.05
CA CYS A 9 -14.03 10.32 8.45
C CYS A 9 -15.43 10.06 9.05
N LEU A 10 -15.69 10.43 10.31
CA LEU A 10 -17.03 10.36 10.94
C LEU A 10 -17.94 11.51 10.51
N ALA A 11 -17.41 12.73 10.36
CA ALA A 11 -18.16 13.89 9.86
C ALA A 11 -18.64 13.69 8.40
N LEU A 12 -17.94 12.88 7.62
CA LEU A 12 -18.35 12.45 6.27
C LEU A 12 -19.67 11.67 6.25
N PHE A 13 -19.95 10.86 7.27
CA PHE A 13 -21.23 10.16 7.40
C PHE A 13 -22.37 11.05 7.91
N LEU A 14 -22.04 12.24 8.43
CA LEU A 14 -23.00 13.25 8.88
C LEU A 14 -23.30 14.31 7.80
N LEU A 15 -22.60 14.27 6.67
CA LEU A 15 -22.79 15.20 5.56
C LEU A 15 -24.09 14.88 4.80
N PRO A 16 -24.88 15.90 4.39
CA PRO A 16 -26.03 15.71 3.52
C PRO A 16 -25.65 14.99 2.21
N VAL A 17 -26.53 14.12 1.71
CA VAL A 17 -26.29 13.23 0.55
C VAL A 17 -25.80 13.97 -0.71
N TYR A 18 -26.18 15.25 -0.89
CA TYR A 18 -25.75 16.07 -2.02
C TYR A 18 -24.30 16.58 -1.92
N LEU A 19 -23.71 16.67 -0.72
CA LEU A 19 -22.30 17.03 -0.51
C LEU A 19 -21.39 15.81 -0.47
N PHE A 20 -21.94 14.61 -0.51
CA PHE A 20 -21.19 13.35 -0.47
C PHE A 20 -20.13 13.24 -1.57
N PRO A 21 -20.35 13.67 -2.83
CA PRO A 21 -19.31 13.65 -3.86
C PRO A 21 -18.12 14.56 -3.54
N ALA A 22 -18.40 15.78 -3.05
CA ALA A 22 -17.38 16.73 -2.64
C ALA A 22 -16.66 16.26 -1.37
N GLY A 23 -17.39 15.67 -0.42
CA GLY A 23 -16.83 15.03 0.76
C GLY A 23 -15.91 13.87 0.39
N ILE A 24 -16.31 13.00 -0.52
CA ILE A 24 -15.47 11.90 -1.03
C ILE A 24 -14.22 12.46 -1.71
N LEU A 25 -14.33 13.55 -2.46
CA LEU A 25 -13.19 14.20 -3.12
C LEU A 25 -12.22 14.84 -2.10
N ILE A 26 -12.76 15.48 -1.06
CA ILE A 26 -11.96 15.97 0.08
C ILE A 26 -11.37 14.80 0.87
N ALA A 27 -12.08 13.69 1.04
CA ALA A 27 -11.57 12.49 1.70
C ALA A 27 -10.44 11.82 0.90
N LEU A 28 -10.60 11.81 -0.43
CA LEU A 28 -9.64 11.32 -1.40
C LEU A 28 -8.34 12.11 -1.37
N VAL A 29 -8.44 13.44 -1.34
CA VAL A 29 -7.31 14.36 -1.48
C VAL A 29 -6.68 14.73 -0.13
N TYR A 30 -7.51 14.91 0.91
CA TYR A 30 -7.10 15.50 2.20
C TYR A 30 -6.96 14.46 3.33
N LEU A 31 -7.85 13.45 3.38
CA LEU A 31 -7.83 12.45 4.45
C LEU A 31 -7.04 11.19 4.08
N GLY A 32 -6.79 10.95 2.79
CA GLY A 32 -6.20 9.71 2.31
C GLY A 32 -7.04 8.53 2.79
N MET A 33 -8.24 8.34 2.20
CA MET A 33 -9.19 7.25 2.44
C MET A 33 -8.78 6.22 3.51
N CYS A 34 -9.55 6.20 4.60
CA CYS A 34 -9.49 5.29 5.74
C CYS A 34 -8.78 3.92 5.44
N TYR A 35 -7.70 3.63 6.20
CA TYR A 35 -6.82 2.45 6.17
C TYR A 35 -5.94 2.24 4.93
N GLN A 36 -6.50 1.74 3.85
CA GLN A 36 -5.74 1.21 2.70
C GLN A 36 -6.33 1.64 1.35
N LEU A 37 -7.55 2.17 1.34
CA LEU A 37 -8.20 2.58 0.10
C LEU A 37 -7.53 3.81 -0.51
N TRP A 38 -6.67 4.49 0.24
CA TRP A 38 -5.86 5.62 -0.22
C TRP A 38 -4.89 5.25 -1.34
N TYR A 39 -4.52 3.97 -1.52
CA TYR A 39 -3.60 3.57 -2.60
C TYR A 39 -4.16 3.77 -4.01
N ILE A 40 -5.46 3.59 -4.23
CA ILE A 40 -6.11 3.77 -5.55
C ILE A 40 -6.00 5.23 -6.04
N PRO A 41 -6.46 6.23 -5.27
CA PRO A 41 -6.33 7.63 -5.68
C PRO A 41 -4.89 8.10 -5.70
N ALA A 42 -4.07 7.60 -4.77
CA ALA A 42 -2.64 7.87 -4.76
C ALA A 42 -1.97 7.37 -6.04
N PHE A 43 -2.35 6.18 -6.53
CA PHE A 43 -1.88 5.63 -7.79
C PHE A 43 -2.29 6.48 -8.99
N LEU A 44 -3.56 6.91 -9.08
CA LEU A 44 -4.03 7.74 -10.19
C LEU A 44 -3.30 9.09 -10.23
N LEU A 45 -3.16 9.76 -9.09
CA LEU A 45 -2.44 11.03 -8.98
C LEU A 45 -0.95 10.86 -9.27
N GLY A 46 -0.32 9.84 -8.70
CA GLY A 46 1.09 9.52 -8.93
C GLY A 46 1.36 9.21 -10.40
N LEU A 47 0.47 8.46 -11.07
CA LEU A 47 0.60 8.13 -12.49
C LEU A 47 0.54 9.38 -13.36
N PHE A 48 -0.43 10.26 -13.09
CA PHE A 48 -0.53 11.55 -13.77
C PHE A 48 0.75 12.38 -13.57
N LEU A 49 1.21 12.52 -12.32
CA LEU A 49 2.39 13.30 -11.97
C LEU A 49 3.67 12.76 -12.64
N VAL A 50 3.95 11.46 -12.50
CA VAL A 50 5.13 10.83 -13.11
C VAL A 50 5.10 10.97 -14.62
N ASN A 51 3.94 10.72 -15.26
CA ASN A 51 3.80 10.87 -16.71
C ASN A 51 4.12 12.30 -17.18
N GLN A 52 3.63 13.32 -16.46
CA GLN A 52 3.91 14.71 -16.79
C GLN A 52 5.38 15.09 -16.55
N LEU A 53 6.01 14.59 -15.49
CA LEU A 53 7.43 14.80 -15.20
C LEU A 53 8.32 14.16 -16.27
N VAL A 54 8.06 12.89 -16.65
CA VAL A 54 8.83 12.19 -17.68
C VAL A 54 8.75 12.94 -19.01
N LYS A 55 7.54 13.39 -19.40
CA LYS A 55 7.36 14.15 -20.65
C LYS A 55 8.09 15.49 -20.70
N ARG A 56 8.19 16.19 -19.55
CA ARG A 56 8.74 17.56 -19.50
C ARG A 56 10.23 17.61 -19.16
N LEU A 57 10.68 16.73 -18.28
CA LEU A 57 12.03 16.76 -17.69
C LEU A 57 12.86 15.52 -18.01
N GLY A 58 12.26 14.49 -18.62
CA GLY A 58 12.91 13.22 -18.92
C GLY A 58 13.03 12.28 -17.71
N MET A 59 13.55 11.09 -17.96
CA MET A 59 13.61 10.01 -16.95
C MET A 59 14.53 10.36 -15.77
N VAL A 60 15.70 10.93 -16.03
CA VAL A 60 16.71 11.22 -14.98
C VAL A 60 16.16 12.18 -13.92
N TRP A 61 15.67 13.35 -14.36
CA TRP A 61 15.11 14.35 -13.44
C TRP A 61 13.84 13.88 -12.76
N THR A 62 13.01 13.08 -13.44
CA THR A 62 11.85 12.46 -12.80
C THR A 62 12.27 11.53 -11.67
N GLY A 63 13.31 10.72 -11.87
CA GLY A 63 13.86 9.87 -10.82
C GLY A 63 14.34 10.68 -9.61
N VAL A 64 15.06 11.78 -9.83
CA VAL A 64 15.53 12.67 -8.75
C VAL A 64 14.34 13.27 -7.99
N ILE A 65 13.36 13.83 -8.69
CA ILE A 65 12.19 14.47 -8.05
C ILE A 65 11.38 13.46 -7.24
N THR A 66 11.08 12.30 -7.83
CA THR A 66 10.30 11.26 -7.14
C THR A 66 11.05 10.67 -5.95
N PHE A 67 12.38 10.57 -6.01
CA PHE A 67 13.21 10.16 -4.88
C PHE A 67 13.18 11.19 -3.75
N LEU A 68 13.29 12.48 -4.06
CA LEU A 68 13.20 13.55 -3.05
C LEU A 68 11.83 13.59 -2.37
N LEU A 69 10.75 13.43 -3.15
CA LEU A 69 9.39 13.31 -2.61
C LEU A 69 9.25 12.10 -1.69
N TYR A 70 9.85 10.96 -2.06
CA TYR A 70 9.87 9.76 -1.23
C TYR A 70 10.62 10.00 0.09
N CYS A 71 11.82 10.58 0.03
CA CYS A 71 12.61 10.92 1.21
C CYS A 71 11.87 11.86 2.16
N TRP A 72 11.09 12.81 1.63
CA TRP A 72 10.24 13.66 2.45
C TRP A 72 9.18 12.86 3.21
N GLY A 73 8.53 11.90 2.55
CA GLY A 73 7.61 10.98 3.20
C GLY A 73 8.28 10.09 4.24
N LEU A 74 9.52 9.66 4.02
CA LEU A 74 10.25 8.83 4.99
C LEU A 74 10.51 9.53 6.32
N ILE A 75 10.50 10.86 6.39
CA ILE A 75 10.70 11.59 7.65
C ILE A 75 9.72 11.10 8.73
N GLU A 76 8.50 10.69 8.36
CA GLU A 76 7.50 10.14 9.27
C GLU A 76 7.98 8.85 9.98
N THR A 77 8.67 7.96 9.24
CA THR A 77 9.16 6.68 9.75
C THR A 77 10.50 6.80 10.46
N TYR A 78 11.34 7.76 10.06
CA TYR A 78 12.69 7.96 10.61
C TYR A 78 12.74 9.12 11.62
N SER A 79 11.59 9.64 12.06
CA SER A 79 11.52 10.83 12.90
C SER A 79 12.34 10.71 14.19
N ALA A 80 12.33 9.54 14.83
CA ALA A 80 13.10 9.27 16.05
C ALA A 80 14.62 9.40 15.87
N TYR A 81 15.12 9.24 14.64
CA TYR A 81 16.53 9.44 14.30
C TYR A 81 16.84 10.88 13.86
N LEU A 82 15.80 11.70 13.68
CA LEU A 82 15.86 13.06 13.17
C LEU A 82 15.46 14.11 14.22
N ASP A 83 15.30 13.71 15.48
CA ASP A 83 14.70 14.46 16.59
C ASP A 83 15.32 15.85 16.90
N THR A 84 16.41 16.23 16.25
CA THR A 84 17.06 17.54 16.40
C THR A 84 17.22 18.35 15.10
N THR A 85 16.71 17.84 13.98
CA THR A 85 16.92 18.46 12.67
C THR A 85 15.82 19.47 12.31
N SER A 86 16.17 20.49 11.52
CA SER A 86 15.20 21.44 10.93
C SER A 86 14.17 20.75 10.03
N LEU A 87 14.51 19.56 9.50
CA LEU A 87 13.64 18.72 8.69
C LEU A 87 12.42 18.22 9.47
N LEU A 88 12.59 17.80 10.73
CA LEU A 88 11.47 17.34 11.55
C LEU A 88 10.48 18.48 11.84
N LYS A 89 10.96 19.70 12.08
CA LYS A 89 10.11 20.88 12.25
C LYS A 89 9.31 21.20 10.98
N GLY A 90 9.94 21.07 9.81
CA GLY A 90 9.26 21.20 8.52
C GLY A 90 8.18 20.14 8.32
N TYR A 91 8.46 18.89 8.69
CA TYR A 91 7.48 17.81 8.66
C TYR A 91 6.32 18.05 9.64
N GLN A 92 6.58 18.54 10.85
CA GLN A 92 5.54 18.86 11.83
C GLN A 92 4.59 19.97 11.33
N LEU A 93 5.12 20.99 10.66
CA LEU A 93 4.30 22.02 10.00
C LEU A 93 3.45 21.43 8.88
N TYR A 94 4.04 20.52 8.08
CA TYR A 94 3.30 19.79 7.06
C TYR A 94 2.20 18.91 7.67
N SER A 95 2.47 18.18 8.76
CA SER A 95 1.49 17.28 9.41
C SER A 95 0.29 18.03 10.00
N ASN A 96 0.46 19.32 10.31
CA ASN A 96 -0.65 20.19 10.75
C ASN A 96 -1.60 20.55 9.59
N LEU A 97 -1.11 20.56 8.35
CA LEU A 97 -1.90 20.85 7.15
C LEU A 97 -2.43 19.57 6.49
N PHE A 98 -1.63 18.51 6.46
CA PHE A 98 -1.98 17.22 5.89
C PHE A 98 -1.75 16.15 6.96
N PHE A 99 -2.82 15.52 7.44
CA PHE A 99 -2.79 14.60 8.59
C PHE A 99 -1.71 13.51 8.55
N THR A 100 -1.26 13.09 7.35
CA THR A 100 -0.18 12.11 7.18
C THR A 100 0.59 12.36 5.88
N ALA A 101 1.78 11.76 5.74
CA ALA A 101 2.47 11.68 4.44
C ALA A 101 1.83 10.65 3.48
N ARG A 102 0.80 9.90 3.93
CA ARG A 102 0.05 8.92 3.14
C ARG A 102 -0.89 9.59 2.14
N ASN A 103 -0.30 10.29 1.17
CA ASN A 103 -1.00 10.87 0.04
C ASN A 103 -0.39 10.40 -1.29
N GLY A 104 -1.05 10.73 -2.39
CA GLY A 104 -0.59 10.38 -3.75
C GLY A 104 0.69 11.04 -4.21
N LEU A 105 1.26 11.97 -3.42
CA LEU A 105 2.38 12.81 -3.81
C LEU A 105 3.71 12.26 -3.31
N PHE A 106 3.81 11.81 -2.07
CA PHE A 106 5.11 11.49 -1.47
C PHE A 106 5.56 10.05 -1.76
N TYR A 107 4.72 9.06 -1.46
CA TYR A 107 5.16 7.66 -1.54
C TYR A 107 4.96 7.02 -2.91
N THR A 108 3.84 7.28 -3.56
CA THR A 108 3.45 6.54 -4.77
C THR A 108 4.31 6.82 -6.01
N PRO A 109 4.75 8.06 -6.30
CA PRO A 109 5.46 8.37 -7.54
C PRO A 109 6.73 7.56 -7.77
N ILE A 110 7.53 7.27 -6.72
CA ILE A 110 8.77 6.50 -6.88
C ILE A 110 8.50 5.07 -7.38
N PHE A 111 7.44 4.41 -6.90
CA PHE A 111 7.08 3.05 -7.35
C PHE A 111 6.63 3.03 -8.80
N ILE A 112 5.90 4.06 -9.25
CA ILE A 112 5.47 4.19 -10.64
C ILE A 112 6.68 4.47 -11.55
N TYR A 113 7.54 5.41 -11.16
CA TYR A 113 8.79 5.70 -11.87
C TYR A 113 9.65 4.45 -12.01
N MET A 114 9.81 3.70 -10.93
CA MET A 114 10.53 2.43 -10.90
C MET A 114 9.94 1.39 -11.86
N GLY A 115 8.61 1.34 -12.01
CA GLY A 115 7.94 0.50 -13.02
C GLY A 115 8.27 0.92 -14.45
N TYR A 116 8.28 2.23 -14.74
CA TYR A 116 8.67 2.76 -16.05
C TYR A 116 10.13 2.44 -16.34
N TYR A 117 11.00 2.66 -15.36
CA TYR A 117 12.43 2.36 -15.47
C TYR A 117 12.69 0.87 -15.71
N LEU A 118 11.97 -0.01 -15.01
CA LEU A 118 12.07 -1.45 -15.23
C LEU A 118 11.59 -1.86 -16.63
N TYR A 119 10.53 -1.21 -17.15
CA TYR A 119 10.05 -1.48 -18.50
C TYR A 119 11.09 -1.10 -19.56
N ASP A 120 11.65 0.12 -19.49
CA ASP A 120 12.65 0.60 -20.45
C ASP A 120 13.96 -0.20 -20.39
N GLN A 121 14.38 -0.57 -19.18
CA GLN A 121 15.62 -1.29 -18.93
C GLN A 121 15.42 -2.80 -18.78
N PHE A 122 14.26 -3.32 -19.17
CA PHE A 122 13.91 -4.73 -18.91
C PHE A 122 14.96 -5.67 -19.47
N HIS A 123 15.49 -5.40 -20.68
CA HIS A 123 16.50 -6.22 -21.34
C HIS A 123 17.95 -5.90 -20.95
N ALA A 124 18.19 -4.86 -20.15
CA ALA A 124 19.52 -4.49 -19.71
C ALA A 124 20.15 -5.57 -18.81
N GLN A 125 21.49 -5.67 -18.86
CA GLN A 125 22.23 -6.65 -18.04
C GLN A 125 21.98 -6.46 -16.54
N THR A 126 21.75 -5.21 -16.09
CA THR A 126 21.44 -4.89 -14.70
C THR A 126 20.23 -5.65 -14.17
N PHE A 127 19.18 -5.84 -14.97
CA PHE A 127 17.97 -6.54 -14.56
C PHE A 127 17.96 -8.02 -14.96
N LYS A 128 18.80 -8.42 -15.90
CA LYS A 128 18.90 -9.82 -16.37
C LYS A 128 19.83 -10.66 -15.51
N VAL A 129 21.02 -10.14 -15.18
CA VAL A 129 22.10 -10.91 -14.55
C VAL A 129 21.94 -10.90 -13.03
N HIS A 130 22.10 -12.07 -12.40
CA HIS A 130 22.09 -12.26 -10.94
C HIS A 130 20.82 -11.71 -10.25
N CYS A 131 19.67 -11.74 -10.93
CA CYS A 131 18.42 -11.14 -10.44
C CYS A 131 18.06 -11.61 -9.02
N TRP A 132 18.12 -12.92 -8.75
CA TRP A 132 17.82 -13.48 -7.43
C TRP A 132 18.83 -13.08 -6.37
N GLN A 133 20.13 -12.98 -6.70
CA GLN A 133 21.15 -12.53 -5.74
C GLN A 133 20.96 -11.05 -5.38
N LYS A 134 20.65 -10.20 -6.35
CA LYS A 134 20.33 -8.78 -6.12
C LYS A 134 19.09 -8.61 -5.27
N LEU A 135 18.05 -9.41 -5.53
CA LEU A 135 16.84 -9.46 -4.70
C LEU A 135 17.18 -9.88 -3.27
N SER A 136 17.92 -10.98 -3.07
CA SER A 136 18.31 -11.45 -1.74
C SER A 136 19.15 -10.40 -0.99
N LEU A 137 20.08 -9.73 -1.67
CA LEU A 137 20.86 -8.65 -1.08
C LEU A 137 19.99 -7.47 -0.67
N ALA A 138 19.13 -6.99 -1.57
CA ALA A 138 18.21 -5.88 -1.28
C ALA A 138 17.26 -6.23 -0.13
N PHE A 139 16.74 -7.46 -0.10
CA PHE A 139 15.87 -7.95 0.96
C PHE A 139 16.61 -8.06 2.30
N GLY A 140 17.85 -8.56 2.30
CA GLY A 140 18.70 -8.61 3.49
C GLY A 140 18.96 -7.22 4.08
N LEU A 141 19.31 -6.25 3.23
CA LEU A 141 19.47 -4.85 3.65
C LEU A 141 18.16 -4.26 4.19
N PHE A 142 17.03 -4.58 3.56
CA PHE A 142 15.71 -4.15 4.02
C PHE A 142 15.35 -4.73 5.39
N CYS A 143 15.71 -5.98 5.67
CA CYS A 143 15.55 -6.58 7.00
C CYS A 143 16.43 -5.90 8.05
N ILE A 144 17.67 -5.54 7.70
CA ILE A 144 18.58 -4.79 8.58
C ILE A 144 17.98 -3.41 8.89
N GLU A 145 17.53 -2.70 7.86
CA GLU A 145 16.84 -1.41 8.00
C GLU A 145 15.61 -1.52 8.90
N GLY A 146 14.76 -2.52 8.67
CA GLY A 146 13.60 -2.78 9.53
C GLY A 146 14.03 -3.00 10.99
N THR A 147 15.04 -3.83 11.23
CA THR A 147 15.54 -4.12 12.59
C THR A 147 16.02 -2.86 13.29
N ILE A 148 16.73 -1.97 12.58
CA ILE A 148 17.17 -0.68 13.13
C ILE A 148 15.94 0.14 13.51
N ILE A 149 15.00 0.35 12.59
CA ILE A 149 13.81 1.19 12.81
C ILE A 149 12.93 0.69 13.97
N PHE A 150 12.88 -0.62 14.22
CA PHE A 150 12.14 -1.17 15.37
C PHE A 150 12.84 -0.93 16.72
N GLN A 151 14.11 -0.54 16.76
CA GLN A 151 14.79 -0.17 18.01
C GLN A 151 14.37 1.22 18.49
N HIS A 152 14.19 2.18 17.57
CA HIS A 152 13.71 3.53 17.88
C HIS A 152 12.55 3.89 16.97
N GLU A 153 11.34 3.75 17.50
CA GLU A 153 10.13 3.92 16.72
C GLU A 153 9.86 5.41 16.43
N GLY A 154 9.74 5.77 15.15
CA GLY A 154 9.27 7.09 14.72
C GLY A 154 7.77 7.32 14.94
N ILE A 155 7.24 8.39 14.34
CA ILE A 155 5.84 8.81 14.46
C ILE A 155 4.89 7.75 13.89
N ASP A 156 5.17 7.24 12.68
CA ASP A 156 4.43 6.12 12.08
C ASP A 156 5.30 5.33 11.10
N LYS A 157 5.11 4.00 11.05
CA LYS A 157 5.92 3.07 10.25
C LYS A 157 5.22 2.79 8.93
N ASN A 158 5.36 3.71 7.99
CA ASN A 158 4.66 3.66 6.70
C ASN A 158 5.47 2.99 5.61
N PHE A 159 6.68 3.49 5.39
CA PHE A 159 7.54 3.07 4.29
C PHE A 159 9.00 3.07 4.74
N PHE A 160 9.79 2.20 4.13
CA PHE A 160 11.23 2.08 4.38
C PHE A 160 12.02 2.47 3.13
N LEU A 161 13.23 3.01 3.29
CA LEU A 161 14.02 3.50 2.18
C LEU A 161 14.28 2.44 1.10
N LEU A 162 14.56 1.19 1.50
CA LEU A 162 14.88 0.10 0.57
C LEU A 162 13.65 -0.53 -0.09
N LEU A 163 12.44 -0.21 0.35
CA LEU A 163 11.23 -0.85 -0.14
C LEU A 163 11.02 -0.73 -1.67
N PRO A 164 11.22 0.44 -2.32
CA PRO A 164 11.07 0.55 -3.77
C PRO A 164 12.07 -0.34 -4.53
N ILE A 165 13.30 -0.45 -4.02
CA ILE A 165 14.38 -1.25 -4.61
C ILE A 165 14.03 -2.74 -4.52
N VAL A 166 13.64 -3.22 -3.33
CA VAL A 166 13.20 -4.60 -3.13
C VAL A 166 12.03 -4.92 -4.04
N THR A 167 11.05 -4.01 -4.12
CA THR A 167 9.85 -4.20 -4.94
C THR A 167 10.19 -4.37 -6.43
N VAL A 168 11.07 -3.54 -6.98
CA VAL A 168 11.49 -3.63 -8.40
C VAL A 168 12.16 -4.97 -8.68
N TYR A 169 13.12 -5.36 -7.85
CA TYR A 169 13.83 -6.62 -8.06
C TYR A 169 12.93 -7.83 -7.85
N PHE A 170 11.99 -7.76 -6.92
CA PHE A 170 10.99 -8.80 -6.67
C PHE A 170 10.08 -8.98 -7.90
N VAL A 171 9.49 -7.88 -8.39
CA VAL A 171 8.63 -7.91 -9.58
C VAL A 171 9.42 -8.41 -10.80
N ASN A 172 10.64 -7.91 -11.02
CA ASN A 172 11.49 -8.37 -12.12
C ASN A 172 11.81 -9.88 -12.02
N ALA A 173 12.10 -10.40 -10.83
CA ALA A 173 12.34 -11.83 -10.61
C ALA A 173 11.08 -12.66 -10.91
N CYS A 174 9.89 -12.20 -10.46
CA CYS A 174 8.62 -12.85 -10.75
C CYS A 174 8.32 -12.87 -12.26
N LEU A 175 8.50 -11.77 -12.97
CA LEU A 175 8.23 -11.67 -14.41
C LEU A 175 9.16 -12.60 -15.25
N ARG A 176 10.38 -12.83 -14.77
CA ARG A 176 11.37 -13.67 -15.44
C ARG A 176 11.29 -15.15 -15.07
N SER A 177 10.67 -15.47 -13.94
CA SER A 177 10.55 -16.85 -13.47
C SER A 177 9.64 -17.66 -14.41
N SER A 178 10.20 -18.72 -15.00
CA SER A 178 9.42 -19.67 -15.81
C SER A 178 8.40 -20.44 -14.98
N PHE A 179 8.69 -20.64 -13.68
CA PHE A 179 7.81 -21.31 -12.73
C PHE A 179 6.43 -20.65 -12.65
N LEU A 180 6.36 -19.31 -12.63
CA LEU A 180 5.07 -18.62 -12.52
C LEU A 180 4.25 -18.64 -13.82
N LYS A 181 4.86 -18.95 -14.96
CA LYS A 181 4.15 -19.02 -16.25
C LYS A 181 3.31 -20.29 -16.40
N SER A 182 3.64 -21.35 -15.67
CA SER A 182 2.89 -22.63 -15.74
C SER A 182 1.63 -22.66 -14.88
N TYR A 183 1.43 -21.67 -13.99
CA TYR A 183 0.27 -21.64 -13.10
C TYR A 183 -0.78 -20.63 -13.56
N ASP A 184 -2.05 -21.00 -13.43
CA ASP A 184 -3.15 -20.04 -13.56
C ASP A 184 -3.22 -19.15 -12.31
N LEU A 185 -2.63 -17.96 -12.42
CA LEU A 185 -2.61 -16.96 -11.36
C LEU A 185 -3.92 -16.18 -11.23
N GLN A 186 -4.93 -16.46 -12.07
CA GLN A 186 -6.20 -15.74 -12.05
C GLN A 186 -6.95 -15.91 -10.73
N TYR A 187 -6.91 -17.12 -10.14
CA TYR A 187 -7.48 -17.36 -8.82
C TYR A 187 -6.78 -16.52 -7.74
N LEU A 188 -5.44 -16.51 -7.73
CA LEU A 188 -4.64 -15.74 -6.78
C LEU A 188 -4.89 -14.23 -6.89
N LYS A 189 -5.00 -13.70 -8.12
CA LYS A 189 -5.35 -12.30 -8.37
C LYS A 189 -6.70 -11.94 -7.75
N GLN A 190 -7.71 -12.78 -7.95
CA GLN A 190 -9.05 -12.53 -7.44
C GLN A 190 -9.11 -12.67 -5.93
N MET A 191 -8.40 -13.65 -5.36
CA MET A 191 -8.26 -13.80 -3.92
C MET A 191 -7.55 -12.59 -3.29
N SER A 192 -6.45 -12.12 -3.88
CA SER A 192 -5.75 -10.91 -3.45
C SER A 192 -6.67 -9.68 -3.46
N THR A 193 -7.50 -9.54 -4.49
CA THR A 193 -8.49 -8.45 -4.55
C THR A 193 -9.53 -8.56 -3.43
N ALA A 194 -10.06 -9.76 -3.18
CA ALA A 194 -11.02 -9.99 -2.11
C ALA A 194 -10.43 -9.73 -0.73
N LEU A 195 -9.20 -10.21 -0.50
CA LEU A 195 -8.44 -9.97 0.74
C LEU A 195 -8.18 -8.48 0.93
N TYR A 196 -7.73 -7.78 -0.11
CA TYR A 196 -7.52 -6.33 -0.09
C TYR A 196 -8.79 -5.67 0.42
N PHE A 197 -9.95 -5.77 -0.23
CA PHE A 197 -11.14 -5.04 0.22
C PHE A 197 -11.74 -5.49 1.57
N SER A 198 -11.59 -6.77 1.95
CA SER A 198 -12.31 -7.31 3.11
C SER A 198 -11.55 -7.25 4.43
N HIS A 199 -10.22 -7.31 4.42
CA HIS A 199 -9.47 -7.47 5.67
C HIS A 199 -9.65 -6.34 6.69
N PRO A 200 -9.81 -5.04 6.34
CA PRO A 200 -10.03 -4.02 7.37
C PRO A 200 -11.33 -4.22 8.14
N ILE A 201 -12.36 -4.77 7.48
CA ILE A 201 -13.63 -5.11 8.12
C ILE A 201 -13.37 -6.13 9.23
N PHE A 202 -12.62 -7.19 8.93
CA PHE A 202 -12.29 -8.21 9.93
C PHE A 202 -11.32 -7.73 11.01
N ILE A 203 -10.41 -6.80 10.69
CA ILE A 203 -9.56 -6.13 11.70
C ILE A 203 -10.44 -5.38 12.71
N GLU A 204 -11.38 -4.56 12.24
CA GLU A 204 -12.25 -3.77 13.12
C GLU A 204 -13.25 -4.63 13.88
N LEU A 205 -13.83 -5.66 13.24
CA LEU A 205 -14.68 -6.65 13.92
C LEU A 205 -13.92 -7.39 15.01
N ALA A 206 -12.69 -7.84 14.75
CA ALA A 206 -11.85 -8.50 15.74
C ALA A 206 -11.46 -7.53 16.87
N ARG A 207 -11.11 -6.28 16.54
CA ARG A 207 -10.78 -5.25 17.55
C ARG A 207 -11.96 -4.99 18.48
N TYR A 208 -13.17 -4.89 17.93
CA TYR A 208 -14.39 -4.72 18.73
C TYR A 208 -14.70 -5.96 19.56
N GLY A 209 -14.67 -7.15 18.94
CA GLY A 209 -14.99 -8.42 19.60
C GLY A 209 -14.02 -8.78 20.73
N PHE A 210 -12.74 -8.42 20.59
CA PHE A 210 -11.71 -8.70 21.61
C PHE A 210 -11.45 -7.52 22.56
N ARG A 211 -12.29 -6.49 22.55
CA ARG A 211 -12.10 -5.30 23.40
C ARG A 211 -12.14 -5.66 24.88
N THR A 212 -13.05 -6.53 25.28
CA THR A 212 -13.31 -6.93 26.67
C THR A 212 -12.35 -7.99 27.22
N LEU A 213 -11.51 -8.59 26.36
CA LEU A 213 -10.51 -9.58 26.79
C LEU A 213 -9.36 -8.89 27.55
N PRO A 214 -9.01 -9.37 28.76
CA PRO A 214 -7.90 -8.85 29.57
C PRO A 214 -6.55 -9.37 29.08
N LEU A 215 -6.28 -9.22 27.78
CA LEU A 215 -5.01 -9.59 27.15
C LEU A 215 -4.06 -8.39 27.07
N SER A 216 -2.77 -8.68 27.14
CA SER A 216 -1.71 -7.71 26.85
C SER A 216 -1.87 -7.14 25.43
N TYR A 217 -1.41 -5.91 25.19
CA TYR A 217 -1.53 -5.27 23.87
C TYR A 217 -0.90 -6.11 22.73
N PRO A 218 0.31 -6.69 22.89
CA PRO A 218 0.91 -7.55 21.87
C PRO A 218 0.08 -8.80 21.57
N ASP A 219 -0.45 -9.47 22.59
CA ASP A 219 -1.19 -10.72 22.40
C ASP A 219 -2.57 -10.47 21.81
N LYS A 220 -3.21 -9.35 22.18
CA LYS A 220 -4.43 -8.86 21.52
C LYS A 220 -4.18 -8.55 20.05
N GLY A 221 -3.04 -7.93 19.71
CA GLY A 221 -2.63 -7.67 18.33
C GLY A 221 -2.48 -8.95 17.50
N LYS A 222 -1.80 -9.98 18.05
CA LYS A 222 -1.66 -11.30 17.41
C LYS A 222 -3.02 -11.94 17.16
N LEU A 223 -3.92 -11.89 18.14
CA LEU A 223 -5.27 -12.46 18.02
C LEU A 223 -6.10 -11.75 16.94
N ILE A 224 -6.05 -10.41 16.90
CA ILE A 224 -6.68 -9.60 15.84
C ILE A 224 -6.12 -10.00 14.47
N PHE A 225 -4.79 -10.11 14.35
CA PHE A 225 -4.13 -10.48 13.10
C PHE A 225 -4.59 -11.85 12.58
N VAL A 226 -4.55 -12.88 13.44
CA VAL A 226 -4.97 -14.24 13.08
C VAL A 226 -6.45 -14.25 12.66
N THR A 227 -7.31 -13.63 13.46
CA THR A 227 -8.76 -13.57 13.17
C THR A 227 -9.04 -12.84 11.86
N ALA A 228 -8.36 -11.72 11.61
CA ALA A 228 -8.51 -10.97 10.37
C ALA A 228 -8.02 -11.76 9.15
N LEU A 229 -6.89 -12.46 9.28
CA LEU A 229 -6.33 -13.29 8.21
C LEU A 229 -7.30 -14.42 7.82
N PHE A 230 -7.76 -15.21 8.79
CA PHE A 230 -8.68 -16.31 8.51
C PHE A 230 -10.05 -15.81 8.07
N GLY A 231 -10.61 -14.79 8.73
CA GLY A 231 -11.91 -14.22 8.39
C GLY A 231 -11.96 -13.68 6.96
N SER A 232 -10.95 -12.88 6.58
CA SER A 232 -10.86 -12.34 5.22
C SER A 232 -10.62 -13.42 4.16
N HIS A 233 -9.85 -14.47 4.47
CA HIS A 233 -9.60 -15.57 3.55
C HIS A 233 -10.86 -16.42 3.31
N LEU A 234 -11.56 -16.80 4.37
CA LEU A 234 -12.84 -17.53 4.28
C LEU A 234 -13.88 -16.72 3.50
N PHE A 235 -13.96 -15.42 3.77
CA PHE A 235 -14.85 -14.52 3.05
C PHE A 235 -14.50 -14.44 1.56
N GLY A 236 -13.20 -14.32 1.23
CA GLY A 236 -12.71 -14.34 -0.15
C GLY A 236 -13.08 -15.63 -0.88
N MET A 237 -12.87 -16.80 -0.27
CA MET A 237 -13.28 -18.09 -0.83
C MET A 237 -14.80 -18.15 -1.06
N GLY A 238 -15.60 -17.71 -0.09
CA GLY A 238 -17.06 -17.66 -0.20
C GLY A 238 -17.52 -16.78 -1.35
N MET A 239 -16.92 -15.59 -1.52
CA MET A 239 -17.21 -14.69 -2.63
C MET A 239 -16.91 -15.31 -3.99
N LEU A 240 -15.73 -15.92 -4.14
CA LEU A 240 -15.33 -16.57 -5.40
C LEU A 240 -16.26 -17.73 -5.74
N TRP A 241 -16.61 -18.55 -4.74
CA TRP A 241 -17.56 -19.64 -4.90
C TRP A 241 -18.95 -19.17 -5.33
N VAL A 242 -19.49 -18.11 -4.72
CA VAL A 242 -20.79 -17.52 -5.14
C VAL A 242 -20.71 -17.01 -6.58
N ARG A 243 -19.62 -16.34 -6.95
CA ARG A 243 -19.43 -15.79 -8.29
C ARG A 243 -19.36 -16.89 -9.34
N ASP A 244 -18.63 -17.97 -9.05
CA ASP A 244 -18.46 -19.09 -9.98
C ASP A 244 -19.77 -19.89 -10.13
N ARG A 245 -20.54 -20.06 -9.03
CA ARG A 245 -21.91 -20.58 -9.12
C ARG A 245 -22.82 -19.73 -9.99
N ARG A 246 -22.76 -18.39 -9.89
CA ARG A 246 -23.56 -17.48 -10.73
C ARG A 246 -23.16 -17.57 -12.20
N LYS A 247 -21.85 -17.66 -12.51
CA LYS A 247 -21.37 -17.86 -13.88
C LYS A 247 -21.88 -19.18 -14.47
N ASN A 248 -21.77 -20.28 -13.74
CA ASN A 248 -22.24 -21.59 -14.21
C ASN A 248 -23.76 -21.59 -14.45
N LYS A 249 -24.55 -20.98 -13.57
CA LYS A 249 -26.00 -20.85 -13.78
C LYS A 249 -26.34 -20.06 -15.05
N ARG A 250 -25.66 -18.94 -15.31
CA ARG A 250 -25.86 -18.14 -16.53
C ARG A 250 -25.45 -18.89 -17.80
N PHE A 251 -24.34 -19.64 -17.75
CA PHE A 251 -23.89 -20.46 -18.86
C PHE A 251 -24.92 -21.56 -19.19
N LEU A 252 -25.42 -22.27 -18.18
CA LEU A 252 -26.45 -23.30 -18.35
C LEU A 252 -27.78 -22.74 -18.89
N GLN A 253 -28.10 -21.47 -18.60
CA GLN A 253 -29.26 -20.80 -19.18
C GLN A 253 -29.06 -20.46 -20.67
N MET A 254 -27.87 -20.02 -21.08
CA MET A 254 -27.56 -19.72 -22.49
C MET A 254 -27.45 -20.99 -23.36
N VAL A 255 -27.02 -22.11 -22.81
CA VAL A 255 -26.93 -23.39 -23.57
C VAL A 255 -28.31 -24.05 -23.73
N ARG A 256 -29.30 -23.68 -22.91
CA ARG A 256 -30.68 -24.22 -22.97
C ARG A 256 -31.63 -23.38 -23.83
N SER A 257 -31.24 -22.19 -24.25
CA SER A 257 -31.98 -21.31 -25.17
C SER A 257 -31.50 -21.51 -26.59
#